data_AF-A0A9X5UJ31-F1
#
_entry.id   AF-A0A9X5UJ31-F1
#
_cell.length_a   1.000
_cell.length_b   1.000
_cell.length_c   1.000
_cell.angle_alpha   90.00
_cell.angle_beta   90.00
_cell.angle_gamma   90.00
#
_symmetry.space_group_name_H-M   'P 1'
#
loop_
_entity.id
_entity.type
_entity.pdbx_description
1 polymer ?
#
loop_
_entity_poly.entity_id
_entity_poly.type
_entity_poly.pdbx_seq_one_letter_code
_entity_poly.pdbx_strand_id
1 'polypeptide(L)'
;MAALPAGSYLVLSHGTSDIAPAETQRVVDVYNQRGIPFQTRGRAELAALVPAGLEIIEPGITLLHRWRPDSDPDLYSDADVSAYGLIARKG
;
A
#
# COMPACT_ATOMS: atom_id res chain seq x y z
N MET A 1 -17.38 -4.25 -9.45
CA MET A 1 -17.74 -4.67 -8.07
C MET A 1 -19.05 -5.46 -7.96
N ALA A 2 -19.68 -5.91 -9.07
CA ALA A 2 -20.95 -6.66 -9.01
C ALA A 2 -20.82 -8.09 -8.45
N ALA A 3 -19.62 -8.68 -8.49
CA ALA A 3 -19.39 -10.07 -8.08
C ALA A 3 -19.26 -10.28 -6.55
N LEU A 4 -19.03 -9.21 -5.77
CA LEU A 4 -18.84 -9.31 -4.32
C LEU A 4 -20.07 -8.75 -3.58
N PRO A 5 -20.58 -9.40 -2.52
CA PRO A 5 -21.71 -8.89 -1.75
C PRO A 5 -21.34 -7.62 -0.96
N ALA A 6 -22.35 -6.87 -0.53
CA ALA A 6 -22.22 -5.78 0.43
C ALA A 6 -21.51 -6.25 1.71
N GLY A 7 -20.68 -5.39 2.30
CA GLY A 7 -19.85 -5.73 3.46
C GLY A 7 -18.53 -6.43 3.14
N SER A 8 -18.22 -6.70 1.86
CA SER A 8 -16.90 -7.19 1.45
C SER A 8 -15.81 -6.14 1.66
N TYR A 9 -14.55 -6.57 1.72
CA TYR A 9 -13.39 -5.68 1.90
C TYR A 9 -12.36 -5.86 0.78
N LEU A 10 -11.71 -4.75 0.43
CA LEU A 10 -10.48 -4.70 -0.36
C LEU A 10 -9.33 -4.35 0.59
N VAL A 11 -8.28 -5.15 0.61
CA VAL A 11 -7.05 -4.90 1.37
C VAL A 11 -5.91 -4.79 0.36
N LEU A 12 -5.15 -3.71 0.43
CA LEU A 12 -3.98 -3.49 -0.42
C LEU A 12 -2.75 -3.19 0.43
N SER A 13 -1.62 -3.78 0.04
CA SER A 13 -0.28 -3.40 0.47
C SER A 13 0.59 -3.18 -0.75
N HIS A 14 1.29 -2.05 -0.83
CA HIS A 14 2.06 -1.72 -2.02
C HIS A 14 3.31 -0.91 -1.70
N GLY A 15 4.43 -1.29 -2.33
CA GLY A 15 5.69 -0.58 -2.23
C GLY A 15 5.58 0.84 -2.78
N THR A 16 6.22 1.79 -2.10
CA THR A 16 6.20 3.21 -2.46
C THR A 16 7.61 3.77 -2.50
N SER A 17 7.85 4.66 -3.46
CA SER A 17 9.08 5.46 -3.54
C SER A 17 8.98 6.78 -2.76
N ASP A 18 7.84 7.07 -2.10
CA ASP A 18 7.60 8.33 -1.39
C ASP A 18 8.52 8.52 -0.17
N ILE A 19 9.08 7.43 0.38
CA ILE A 19 9.89 7.44 1.60
C ILE A 19 11.39 7.31 1.33
N ALA A 20 11.78 6.24 0.63
CA ALA A 20 13.17 5.91 0.32
C ALA A 20 13.34 5.72 -1.20
N PRO A 21 13.31 6.81 -2.00
CA PRO A 21 13.22 6.72 -3.46
C PRO A 21 14.44 6.02 -4.09
N ALA A 22 15.65 6.27 -3.59
CA ALA A 22 16.86 5.67 -4.14
C ALA A 22 16.92 4.16 -3.86
N GLU A 23 16.64 3.75 -2.63
CA GLU A 23 16.58 2.35 -2.21
C GLU A 23 15.50 1.59 -2.97
N THR A 24 14.31 2.19 -3.06
CA THR A 24 13.16 1.63 -3.77
C THR A 24 13.45 1.48 -5.27
N GLN A 25 14.11 2.46 -5.89
CA GLN A 25 14.51 2.36 -7.29
C GLN A 25 15.50 1.20 -7.52
N ARG A 26 16.45 0.98 -6.62
CA ARG A 26 17.34 -0.20 -6.70
C ARG A 26 16.56 -1.51 -6.68
N VAL A 27 15.52 -1.60 -5.84
CA VAL A 27 14.63 -2.78 -5.81
C VAL A 27 13.89 -2.94 -7.15
N VAL A 28 13.30 -1.86 -7.66
CA VAL A 28 12.65 -1.84 -8.98
C VAL A 28 13.59 -2.35 -10.08
N ASP A 29 14.81 -1.84 -10.11
CA ASP A 29 15.81 -2.22 -11.11
C ASP A 29 16.19 -3.70 -11.01
N VAL A 30 16.40 -4.22 -9.80
CA VAL A 30 16.72 -5.64 -9.57
C VAL A 30 15.60 -6.56 -10.05
N TYR A 31 14.33 -6.21 -9.80
CA TYR A 31 13.19 -7.00 -10.26
C TYR A 31 13.08 -6.96 -11.79
N ASN A 32 13.16 -5.77 -12.39
CA ASN A 32 13.03 -5.59 -13.83
C ASN A 32 14.19 -6.25 -14.61
N GLN A 33 15.42 -6.20 -14.09
CA GLN A 33 16.57 -6.90 -14.68
C GLN A 33 16.41 -8.42 -14.68
N ARG A 34 15.59 -8.96 -13.78
CA ARG A 34 15.22 -10.39 -13.72
C ARG A 34 13.97 -10.72 -14.54
N GLY A 35 13.48 -9.77 -15.33
CA GLY A 35 12.28 -9.95 -16.15
C GLY A 35 10.98 -9.99 -15.33
N ILE A 36 10.99 -9.49 -14.09
CA ILE A 36 9.80 -9.40 -13.23
C ILE A 36 9.36 -7.94 -13.20
N PRO A 37 8.28 -7.54 -13.91
CA PRO A 37 7.80 -6.18 -13.88
C PRO A 37 7.45 -5.76 -12.45
N PHE A 38 8.14 -4.75 -11.95
CA PHE A 38 7.87 -4.16 -10.64
C PHE A 38 7.68 -2.66 -10.77
N GLN A 39 6.61 -2.16 -10.15
CA GLN A 39 6.24 -0.76 -10.16
C GLN A 39 5.84 -0.37 -8.75
N THR A 40 6.43 0.71 -8.25
CA THR A 40 5.98 1.38 -7.04
C THR A 40 4.94 2.43 -7.36
N ARG A 41 4.10 2.74 -6.38
CA ARG A 41 3.09 3.80 -6.48
C ARG A 41 3.15 4.70 -5.26
N GLY A 42 2.98 6.00 -5.49
CA GLY A 42 2.79 6.96 -4.42
C GLY A 42 1.44 6.81 -3.74
N ARG A 43 1.23 7.52 -2.64
CA ARG A 43 -0.04 7.45 -1.86
C ARG A 43 -1.28 7.72 -2.71
N ALA A 44 -1.24 8.74 -3.57
CA ALA A 44 -2.37 9.14 -4.40
C ALA A 44 -2.69 8.11 -5.51
N GLU A 45 -1.66 7.54 -6.12
CA GLU A 45 -1.81 6.49 -7.13
C GLU A 45 -2.37 5.20 -6.54
N LEU A 46 -1.96 4.85 -5.31
CA LEU A 46 -2.55 3.73 -4.58
C LEU A 46 -4.04 3.99 -4.25
N ALA A 47 -4.39 5.22 -3.86
CA ALA A 47 -5.80 5.59 -3.64
C ALA A 47 -6.65 5.41 -4.91
N ALA A 48 -6.10 5.76 -6.07
CA ALA A 48 -6.78 5.63 -7.36
C ALA A 48 -7.04 4.17 -7.79
N LEU A 49 -6.36 3.19 -7.17
CA LEU A 49 -6.65 1.77 -7.38
C LEU A 49 -7.92 1.29 -6.66
N VAL A 50 -8.44 2.07 -5.70
CA VAL A 50 -9.68 1.75 -4.99
C VAL A 50 -10.87 2.03 -5.92
N PRO A 51 -11.66 1.02 -6.29
CA PRO A 51 -12.81 1.24 -7.16
C PRO A 51 -13.84 2.17 -6.53
N ALA A 52 -14.58 2.90 -7.36
CA ALA A 52 -15.73 3.67 -6.91
C ALA A 52 -16.75 2.79 -6.16
N GLY A 53 -17.35 3.33 -5.10
CA GLY A 53 -18.32 2.62 -4.25
C GLY A 53 -17.68 1.77 -3.14
N LEU A 54 -16.38 1.84 -2.94
CA LEU A 54 -15.74 1.39 -1.71
C LEU A 54 -15.34 2.60 -0.85
N GLU A 55 -15.49 2.44 0.46
CA GLU A 55 -15.14 3.44 1.45
C GLU A 55 -13.84 3.02 2.14
N ILE A 56 -12.79 3.83 2.00
CA ILE A 56 -11.53 3.60 2.72
C ILE A 56 -11.80 3.82 4.21
N ILE A 57 -11.44 2.84 5.04
CA ILE A 57 -11.66 2.90 6.50
C ILE A 57 -10.45 3.47 7.24
N GLU A 58 -10.69 4.05 8.41
CA GLU A 58 -9.65 4.61 9.29
C GLU A 58 -8.56 3.59 9.65
N PRO A 59 -7.26 3.97 9.65
CA PRO A 59 -6.71 5.33 9.50
C PRO A 59 -6.52 5.83 8.05
N GLY A 60 -7.15 5.17 7.06
CA GLY A 60 -6.98 5.51 5.65
C GLY A 60 -5.76 4.81 5.03
N ILE A 61 -5.03 5.55 4.20
CA ILE A 61 -3.79 5.10 3.57
C ILE A 61 -2.61 5.57 4.41
N THR A 62 -1.87 4.62 5.00
CA THR A 62 -0.69 4.89 5.85
C THR A 62 0.39 3.84 5.62
N LEU A 63 1.61 4.06 6.12
CA LEU A 63 2.65 3.05 6.07
C LEU A 63 2.23 1.81 6.86
N LEU A 64 2.58 0.62 6.38
CA LEU A 64 2.05 -0.65 6.92
C LEU A 64 2.24 -0.78 8.44
N HIS A 65 3.42 -0.44 8.96
CA HIS A 65 3.74 -0.53 10.38
C HIS A 65 2.99 0.51 11.25
N ARG A 66 2.36 1.52 10.65
CA ARG A 66 1.54 2.54 11.33
C ARG A 66 0.04 2.22 11.29
N TRP A 67 -0.37 1.17 10.56
CA TRP A 67 -1.77 0.80 10.44
C TRP A 67 -2.22 -0.01 11.67
N ARG A 68 -2.89 0.65 12.62
CA ARG A 68 -3.42 0.05 13.87
C ARG A 68 -2.44 -0.95 14.53
N PRO A 69 -1.23 -0.50 14.91
CA PRO A 69 -0.19 -1.40 15.38
C PRO A 69 -0.52 -1.99 16.76
N ASP A 70 -0.27 -3.28 16.94
CA ASP A 70 -0.37 -3.98 18.24
C ASP A 70 0.92 -3.89 19.07
N SER A 71 2.01 -3.41 18.45
CA SER A 71 3.34 -3.24 19.06
C SER A 71 3.86 -1.83 18.78
N ASP A 72 5.02 -1.49 19.32
CA ASP A 72 5.65 -0.20 19.06
C ASP A 72 5.86 0.01 17.54
N PRO A 73 5.21 1.00 16.91
CA PRO A 73 5.37 1.26 15.48
C PRO A 73 6.80 1.69 15.13
N ASP A 74 7.57 2.23 16.08
CA ASP A 74 8.91 2.74 15.82
C ASP A 74 10.00 1.65 15.88
N LEU A 75 9.62 0.36 15.98
CA LEU A 75 10.53 -0.78 15.83
C LEU A 75 11.23 -0.84 14.46
N TYR A 76 10.59 -0.28 13.44
CA TYR A 76 11.13 -0.13 12.10
C TYR A 76 10.97 1.32 11.66
N SER A 77 11.95 1.86 10.94
CA SER A 77 11.79 3.19 10.35
C SER A 77 10.81 3.16 9.18
N ASP A 78 10.28 4.32 8.81
CA ASP A 78 9.46 4.47 7.61
C ASP A 78 10.18 3.93 6.35
N ALA A 79 11.50 4.12 6.28
CA ALA A 79 12.34 3.67 5.18
C ALA A 79 12.51 2.15 5.14
N ASP A 80 12.62 1.50 6.31
CA ASP A 80 12.72 0.03 6.40
C ASP A 80 11.46 -0.66 5.84
N VAL A 81 10.31 0.00 5.95
CA VAL A 81 9.02 -0.54 5.50
C VAL A 81 8.70 -0.13 4.06
N SER A 82 8.85 1.16 3.71
CA SER A 82 8.65 1.74 2.36
C SER A 82 7.44 1.18 1.59
N ALA A 83 6.32 0.97 2.28
CA ALA A 83 5.09 0.44 1.70
C ALA A 83 3.86 1.01 2.41
N TYR A 84 2.87 1.41 1.60
CA TYR A 84 1.57 1.84 2.08
C TYR A 84 0.59 0.66 2.19
N GLY A 85 -0.32 0.75 3.16
CA GLY A 85 -1.47 -0.12 3.31
C GLY A 85 -2.77 0.67 3.36
N LEU A 86 -3.85 0.03 2.89
CA LEU A 86 -5.22 0.51 3.08
C LEU A 86 -6.20 -0.66 3.17
N ILE A 87 -7.34 -0.38 3.79
CA ILE A 87 -8.52 -1.24 3.77
C ILE A 87 -9.71 -0.40 3.30
N ALA A 88 -10.50 -0.95 2.39
CA ALA A 88 -11.72 -0.32 1.92
C ALA A 88 -12.90 -1.29 1.98
N ARG A 89 -14.05 -0.83 2.46
CA ARG A 89 -15.27 -1.62 2.62
C ARG A 89 -16.25 -1.33 1.49
N LYS A 90 -16.88 -2.36 0.95
CA LYS A 90 -18.03 -2.21 0.05
C LYS A 90 -19.30 -2.00 0.88
N GLY A 91 -20.03 -0.93 0.57
CA GLY A 91 -21.37 -0.67 1.11
C GLY A 91 -22.37 -1.80 0.86
#